data_AF-A0A920UU52-F1
#
_entry.id   AF-A0A920UU52-F1
#
_cell.length_a   1.000
_cell.length_b   1.000
_cell.length_c   1.000
_cell.angle_alpha   90.00
_cell.angle_beta   90.00
_cell.angle_gamma   90.00
#
_symmetry.space_group_name_H-M   'P 1'
#
loop_
_entity.id
_entity.type
_entity.pdbx_description
1 polymer ?
#
loop_
_entity_poly.entity_id
_entity_poly.type
_entity_poly.pdbx_seq_one_letter_code
_entity_poly.pdbx_strand_id
1 'polypeptide(L)' 'MSKSIFTLAWKSNWTGAKDGTAQGVAKQRLIETLSKSDERIINDPYADRFVIGP' A
#
# COMPACT_ATOMS: atom_id res chain seq x y z
N MET A 1 25.14 -7.51 18.65
CA MET A 1 23.72 -7.25 18.32
C MET A 1 23.60 -7.02 16.82
N SER A 2 23.31 -8.08 16.06
CA SER A 2 23.12 -7.98 14.61
C SER A 2 21.70 -7.49 14.34
N LYS A 3 21.55 -6.33 13.70
CA LYS A 3 20.23 -5.82 13.29
C LYS A 3 19.69 -6.79 12.23
N SER A 4 18.52 -7.36 12.49
CA SER A 4 17.84 -8.27 11.55
C SER A 4 17.71 -7.61 10.18
N ILE A 5 17.98 -8.38 9.11
CA ILE A 5 17.74 -7.96 7.73
C ILE A 5 16.30 -7.46 7.51
N PHE A 6 15.35 -7.97 8.29
CA PHE A 6 13.96 -7.49 8.32
C PHE A 6 13.84 -6.06 8.87
N THR A 7 14.67 -5.67 9.82
CA THR A 7 14.69 -4.32 10.41
C THR A 7 15.39 -3.31 9.49
N LEU A 8 16.40 -3.75 8.73
CA LEU A 8 17.06 -2.90 7.75
C LEU A 8 16.15 -2.60 6.55
N ALA A 9 15.44 -3.61 6.01
CA ALA A 9 14.53 -3.45 4.87
C ALA A 9 13.38 -2.47 5.15
N TRP A 10 12.92 -2.37 6.40
CA TRP A 10 11.84 -1.44 6.76
C TRP A 10 12.36 -0.02 7.06
N LYS A 11 13.64 0.11 7.46
CA LYS A 11 14.26 1.40 7.83
C LYS A 11 14.92 2.12 6.64
N SER A 12 15.18 1.43 5.53
CA SER A 12 15.88 1.97 4.36
C SER A 12 14.98 2.68 3.33
N ASN A 13 13.66 2.69 3.50
CA ASN A 13 12.74 3.33 2.54
C ASN A 13 12.24 4.72 2.96
N TRP A 14 12.67 5.24 4.11
CA TRP A 14 12.19 6.53 4.63
C TRP A 14 13.07 7.70 4.20
N THR A 15 13.11 7.98 2.90
CA THR A 15 13.62 9.25 2.38
C THR A 15 12.77 9.74 1.20
N GLY A 16 11.63 10.36 1.50
CA GLY A 16 11.15 11.53 0.76
C GLY A 16 10.68 11.41 -0.69
N ALA A 17 10.36 10.23 -1.24
CA ALA A 17 9.77 10.09 -2.58
C ALA A 17 8.69 9.00 -2.57
N LYS A 18 7.44 9.39 -2.26
CA LYS A 18 6.18 8.60 -2.25
C LYS A 18 6.37 7.07 -2.12
N ASP A 19 6.31 6.59 -0.88
CA ASP A 19 6.52 5.19 -0.49
C ASP A 19 5.77 4.21 -1.42
N GLY A 20 6.50 3.41 -2.20
CA GLY A 20 5.93 2.34 -3.03
C GLY A 20 5.12 1.32 -2.21
N THR A 21 5.40 1.23 -0.90
CA THR A 21 4.59 0.46 0.06
C THR A 21 3.21 1.08 0.27
N ALA A 22 3.10 2.41 0.41
CA ALA A 22 1.81 3.08 0.57
C ALA A 22 0.96 2.98 -0.70
N GLN A 23 1.59 3.07 -1.87
CA GLN A 23 0.93 2.81 -3.16
C GLN A 23 0.48 1.34 -3.29
N GLY A 24 1.31 0.39 -2.84
CA GLY A 24 0.96 -1.03 -2.81
C GLY A 24 -0.27 -1.31 -1.94
N VAL A 25 -0.34 -0.68 -0.77
CA VAL A 25 -1.51 -0.77 0.13
C VAL A 25 -2.75 -0.13 -0.50
N ALA A 26 -2.62 1.05 -1.11
CA ALA A 26 -3.73 1.68 -1.84
C ALA A 26 -4.24 0.81 -2.99
N LYS A 27 -3.34 0.14 -3.72
CA LYS A 27 -3.69 -0.75 -4.83
C LYS A 27 -4.46 -1.98 -4.37
N GLN A 28 -4.07 -2.56 -3.25
CA GLN A 28 -4.80 -3.67 -2.65
C GLN A 28 -6.23 -3.23 -2.27
N ARG A 29 -6.39 -2.06 -1.63
CA ARG A 29 -7.71 -1.52 -1.28
C ARG A 29 -8.58 -1.22 -2.51
N LEU A 30 -7.96 -0.74 -3.60
CA LEU A 30 -8.67 -0.51 -4.85
C LEU A 30 -9.20 -1.81 -5.46
N ILE A 31 -8.38 -2.87 -5.52
CA ILE A 31 -8.80 -4.17 -6.04
C ILE A 31 -9.97 -4.73 -5.23
N GLU A 32 -9.89 -4.65 -3.91
CA GLU A 32 -10.97 -5.08 -3.01
C GLU A 32 -12.25 -4.27 -3.24
N THR A 33 -12.11 -2.96 -3.46
CA THR A 33 -13.22 -2.05 -3.79
C THR A 33 -13.78 -2.28 -5.21
N LEU A 34 -13.13 -3.07 -6.06
CA LEU A 34 -13.66 -3.46 -7.37
C LEU A 34 -14.30 -4.86 -7.35
N SER A 35 -14.06 -5.66 -6.30
CA SER A 35 -14.70 -6.96 -6.08
C SER A 35 -16.21 -6.84 -5.92
N LYS A 36 -16.95 -7.91 -6.20
CA LYS A 36 -18.40 -7.94 -6.12
C LYS A 36 -18.89 -7.66 -4.69
N SER A 37 -20.09 -7.10 -4.55
CA SER A 37 -20.61 -6.60 -3.26
C SER A 37 -20.77 -7.66 -2.18
N ASP A 38 -20.95 -8.92 -2.59
CA ASP A 38 -21.07 -10.11 -1.76
C ASP A 38 -19.72 -10.64 -1.25
N GLU A 39 -18.61 -10.24 -1.87
CA GLU A 39 -17.25 -10.69 -1.54
C GLU A 39 -16.39 -9.57 -0.93
N ARG A 40 -16.82 -8.31 -1.04
CA ARG A 40 -16.06 -7.12 -0.66
C ARG A 40 -16.06 -6.88 0.85
N ILE A 41 -14.87 -6.89 1.45
CA ILE A 41 -14.70 -6.53 2.88
C ILE A 41 -14.40 -5.03 3.05
N ILE A 42 -13.72 -4.42 2.07
CA ILE A 42 -13.28 -3.02 2.12
C ILE A 42 -13.88 -2.24 0.96
N ASN A 43 -14.46 -1.07 1.26
CA ASN A 43 -14.95 -0.12 0.27
C ASN A 43 -14.28 1.25 0.50
N ASP A 44 -13.18 1.49 -0.20
CA ASP A 44 -12.44 2.75 -0.15
C ASP A 44 -12.67 3.52 -1.46
N PRO A 45 -13.62 4.48 -1.49
CA PRO A 45 -14.00 5.19 -2.71
C PRO A 45 -12.92 6.12 -3.26
N TYR A 46 -11.80 6.28 -2.55
CA TYR A 46 -10.71 7.17 -2.96
C TYR A 46 -9.38 6.44 -3.19
N ALA A 47 -9.37 5.10 -3.10
CA ALA A 47 -8.15 4.30 -3.25
C ALA A 47 -7.47 4.53 -4.61
N ASP A 48 -8.24 4.77 -5.67
CA ASP A 48 -7.77 5.08 -7.03
C ASP A 48 -6.83 6.29 -7.09
N ARG A 49 -7.09 7.31 -6.27
CA ARG A 49 -6.30 8.55 -6.19
C ARG A 49 -4.89 8.36 -5.65
N PHE A 50 -4.63 7.21 -5.01
CA PHE A 50 -3.36 6.89 -4.38
C PHE A 50 -2.61 5.75 -5.09
N VAL A 51 -3.23 5.10 -6.07
CA VAL A 51 -2.60 4.06 -6.92
C VAL A 51 -1.86 4.67 -8.11
N ILE A 52 -2.39 5.77 -8.64
CA ILE A 52 -1.77 6.51 -9.75
C ILE A 52 -0.85 7.56 -9.13
N GLY A 53 0.46 7.37 -9.24
CA GLY A 53 1.45 8.39 -8.91
C GLY A 53 1.34 9.61 -9.83
N PRO A 54 1.98 10.74 -9.51
CA PRO A 54 2.17 11.81 -10.49
C PRO A 54 2.93 11.29 -11.73
#